data_AF-A0A4R9A1A7-F1
#
_entry.id   AF-A0A4R9A1A7-F1
#
_cell.length_a   1.000
_cell.length_b   1.000
_cell.length_c   1.000
_cell.angle_alpha   90.00
_cell.angle_beta   90.00
_cell.angle_gamma   90.00
#
_symmetry.space_group_name_H-M   'P 1'
#
loop_
_entity.id
_entity.type
_entity.pdbx_description
1 polymer ?
#
loop_
_entity_poly.entity_id
_entity_poly.type
_entity_poly.pdbx_seq_one_letter_code
_entity_poly.pdbx_strand_id
1 'polypeptide(L)'
;MTHTLSPRLGRDDHPRSFAAHAARPGASVAVSQAPIVPTVPEDWAVFQPLSATSHLVVGPGGIFTISVHRLAGDWAWVDKRTLLIAGRRTAHLRDAELDAARVTELLRARIALRAPVRPVVTLIGARLLGRGKAAASVAVPVLAEAALADWLICQPRVLRAGERMDLAGLIDHPGTWGTHRAFGPGLPSLRAPSELRVRG
;
A
#
# COMPACT_ATOMS: atom_id res chain seq x y z
N MET A 1 -28.83 42.89 36.78
CA MET A 1 -27.50 42.75 36.14
C MET A 1 -27.53 41.49 35.30
N THR A 2 -27.62 41.64 33.98
CA THR A 2 -27.93 40.56 33.04
C THR A 2 -26.65 40.19 32.29
N HIS A 3 -26.10 39.00 32.53
CA HIS A 3 -24.96 38.49 31.77
C HIS A 3 -25.44 37.62 30.62
N THR A 4 -25.41 38.20 29.42
CA THR A 4 -25.55 37.51 28.13
C THR A 4 -24.17 37.00 27.71
N LEU A 5 -24.01 35.68 27.55
CA LEU A 5 -22.85 35.08 26.88
C LEU A 5 -23.33 34.43 25.58
N SER A 6 -22.92 35.02 24.45
CA SER A 6 -23.12 34.46 23.11
C SER A 6 -22.09 33.35 22.81
N PRO A 7 -22.45 32.36 21.98
CA PRO A 7 -21.56 31.25 21.61
C PRO A 7 -20.62 31.67 20.47
N ARG A 8 -19.33 31.31 20.55
CA ARG A 8 -18.42 31.39 19.40
C ARG A 8 -18.24 30.01 18.77
N LEU A 9 -18.89 29.87 17.63
CA LEU A 9 -18.71 28.86 16.60
C LEU A 9 -17.23 28.81 16.16
N GLY A 10 -16.54 27.71 16.45
CA GLY A 10 -15.25 27.38 15.83
C GLY A 10 -15.49 26.91 14.41
N ARG A 11 -15.24 27.80 13.45
CA ARG A 11 -15.38 27.59 12.01
C ARG A 11 -14.28 26.65 11.51
N ASP A 12 -14.68 25.49 11.01
CA ASP A 12 -13.80 24.61 10.22
C ASP A 12 -13.35 25.35 8.95
N ASP A 13 -12.06 25.66 8.88
CA ASP A 13 -11.39 26.19 7.69
C ASP A 13 -11.22 25.06 6.65
N HIS A 14 -12.29 24.80 5.91
CA HIS A 14 -12.20 24.13 4.62
C HIS A 14 -11.77 25.16 3.56
N PRO A 15 -10.75 24.87 2.72
CA PRO A 15 -10.46 25.72 1.58
C PRO A 15 -11.69 25.78 0.66
N ARG A 16 -12.14 27.01 0.41
CA ARG A 16 -13.29 27.37 -0.42
C ARG A 16 -13.17 26.78 -1.83
N SER A 17 -14.31 26.31 -2.35
CA SER A 17 -14.62 25.91 -3.71
C SER A 17 -13.59 26.31 -4.79
N PHE A 18 -12.98 25.30 -5.41
CA PHE A 18 -12.52 25.41 -6.79
C PHE A 18 -13.57 24.75 -7.67
N ALA A 19 -14.21 25.55 -8.53
CA ALA A 19 -15.16 25.06 -9.51
C ALA A 19 -14.47 24.04 -10.43
N ALA A 20 -15.00 22.82 -10.46
CA ALA A 20 -14.57 21.78 -11.40
C ALA A 20 -14.98 22.22 -12.81
N HIS A 21 -13.99 22.46 -13.68
CA HIS A 21 -14.25 22.55 -15.11
C HIS A 21 -14.48 21.12 -15.60
N ALA A 22 -15.72 20.80 -15.95
CA ALA A 22 -16.09 19.51 -16.50
C ALA A 22 -15.36 19.29 -17.83
N ALA A 23 -14.47 18.30 -17.88
CA ALA A 23 -13.88 17.83 -19.13
C ALA A 23 -14.98 17.22 -20.01
N ARG A 24 -15.02 17.63 -21.28
CA ARG A 24 -15.95 17.13 -22.30
C ARG A 24 -15.72 15.62 -22.54
N PRO A 25 -16.77 14.80 -22.71
CA PRO A 25 -16.61 13.40 -23.10
C PRO A 25 -16.32 13.31 -24.60
N GLY A 26 -15.15 12.78 -24.98
CA GLY A 26 -14.84 12.58 -26.40
C GLY A 26 -13.37 12.38 -26.74
N ALA A 27 -12.64 11.54 -26.01
CA ALA A 27 -11.40 10.92 -26.49
C ALA A 27 -11.06 9.73 -25.57
N SER A 28 -11.49 8.53 -25.95
CA SER A 28 -10.95 7.31 -25.35
C SER A 28 -9.55 7.11 -25.90
N VAL A 29 -8.55 7.73 -25.26
CA VAL A 29 -7.16 7.34 -25.45
C VAL A 29 -7.01 6.00 -24.72
N ALA A 30 -6.66 4.95 -25.46
CA ALA A 30 -6.30 3.67 -24.87
C ALA A 30 -5.10 3.92 -23.94
N VAL A 31 -5.36 4.04 -22.64
CA VAL A 31 -4.31 4.13 -21.62
C VAL A 31 -3.64 2.76 -21.60
N SER A 32 -2.43 2.68 -22.12
CA SER A 32 -1.58 1.49 -21.97
C SER A 32 -1.47 1.17 -20.47
N GLN A 33 -2.10 0.08 -20.05
CA GLN A 33 -2.01 -0.46 -18.67
C GLN A 33 -0.71 -1.25 -18.48
N ALA A 34 0.41 -0.77 -19.03
CA ALA A 34 1.71 -1.38 -18.73
C ALA A 34 1.91 -1.32 -17.20
N PRO A 35 2.41 -2.41 -16.58
CA PRO A 35 2.67 -2.42 -15.15
C PRO A 35 3.65 -1.30 -14.81
N ILE A 36 3.23 -0.39 -13.95
CA ILE A 36 4.07 0.75 -13.59
C ILE A 36 4.94 0.31 -12.42
N VAL A 37 6.21 0.09 -12.70
CA VAL A 37 7.21 -0.20 -11.68
C VAL A 37 7.58 1.10 -10.98
N PRO A 38 7.51 1.18 -9.64
CA PRO A 38 7.96 2.37 -8.93
C PRO A 38 9.45 2.62 -9.22
N THR A 39 9.82 3.88 -9.43
CA THR A 39 11.23 4.25 -9.54
C THR A 39 11.89 4.09 -8.17
N VAL A 40 12.90 3.22 -8.10
CA VAL A 40 13.66 2.95 -6.87
C VAL A 40 15.16 3.19 -7.08
N PRO A 41 15.95 3.45 -6.03
CA PRO A 41 17.40 3.61 -6.15
C PRO A 41 18.12 2.32 -6.55
N GLU A 42 19.35 2.45 -7.06
CA GLU A 42 20.16 1.34 -7.63
C GLU A 42 20.45 0.20 -6.64
N ASP A 43 20.44 0.46 -5.33
CA ASP A 43 20.68 -0.54 -4.27
C ASP A 43 19.39 -1.19 -3.70
N TRP A 44 18.26 -1.03 -4.38
CA TRP A 44 16.95 -1.55 -3.99
C TRP A 44 16.45 -2.60 -4.98
N ALA A 45 15.81 -3.64 -4.45
CA ALA A 45 15.16 -4.69 -5.24
C ALA A 45 13.64 -4.50 -5.24
N VAL A 46 12.99 -4.72 -6.37
CA VAL A 46 11.53 -4.62 -6.54
C VAL A 46 10.95 -5.97 -6.92
N PHE A 47 9.85 -6.33 -6.28
CA PHE A 47 9.11 -7.57 -6.50
C PHE A 47 7.61 -7.26 -6.62
N GLN A 48 6.83 -8.18 -7.19
CA GLN A 48 5.37 -8.04 -7.35
C GLN A 48 4.63 -9.24 -6.72
N PRO A 49 4.57 -9.33 -5.38
CA PRO A 49 4.15 -10.57 -4.71
C PRO A 49 2.64 -10.76 -4.55
N LEU A 50 1.84 -9.69 -4.62
CA LEU A 50 0.42 -9.73 -4.22
C LEU A 50 -0.54 -9.32 -5.34
N SER A 51 -0.38 -8.12 -5.88
CA SER A 51 -1.31 -7.54 -6.84
C SER A 51 -0.57 -6.79 -7.94
N ALA A 52 -1.24 -6.54 -9.07
CA ALA A 52 -0.67 -5.82 -10.20
C ALA A 52 -0.32 -4.35 -9.87
N THR A 53 -0.87 -3.78 -8.79
CA THR A 53 -0.70 -2.37 -8.41
C THR A 53 0.17 -2.18 -7.17
N SER A 54 0.49 -3.24 -6.43
CA SER A 54 1.30 -3.18 -5.20
C SER A 54 2.63 -3.90 -5.42
N HIS A 55 3.71 -3.16 -5.26
CA HIS A 55 5.08 -3.66 -5.38
C HIS A 55 5.67 -3.85 -3.99
N LEU A 56 6.50 -4.88 -3.82
CA LEU A 56 7.31 -5.04 -2.61
C LEU A 56 8.72 -4.57 -2.92
N VAL A 57 9.24 -3.65 -2.13
CA VAL A 57 10.58 -3.10 -2.33
C VAL A 57 11.43 -3.36 -1.10
N VAL A 58 12.64 -3.88 -1.33
CA VAL A 58 13.62 -4.19 -0.29
C VAL A 58 14.85 -3.32 -0.52
N GLY A 59 15.26 -2.58 0.50
CA GLY A 59 16.45 -1.75 0.46
C GLY A 59 17.05 -1.51 1.83
N PRO A 60 18.08 -0.65 1.95
CA PRO A 60 18.72 -0.35 3.22
C PRO A 60 17.74 0.16 4.28
N GLY A 61 16.71 0.89 3.84
CA GLY A 61 15.66 1.46 4.69
C GLY A 61 14.64 0.45 5.24
N GLY A 62 14.72 -0.82 4.83
CA GLY A 62 13.79 -1.87 5.23
C GLY A 62 12.99 -2.43 4.05
N ILE A 63 11.82 -2.98 4.37
CA ILE A 63 10.90 -3.60 3.41
C ILE A 63 9.62 -2.75 3.32
N PHE A 64 9.18 -2.45 2.11
CA PHE A 64 8.03 -1.58 1.84
C PHE A 64 7.06 -2.20 0.86
N THR A 65 5.76 -2.14 1.14
CA THR A 65 4.74 -2.29 0.09
C THR A 65 4.44 -0.93 -0.51
N ILE A 66 4.59 -0.77 -1.82
CA ILE A 66 4.35 0.46 -2.56
C ILE A 66 3.16 0.23 -3.50
N SER A 67 2.00 0.75 -3.11
CA SER A 67 0.82 0.77 -3.97
C SER A 67 0.89 1.96 -4.91
N VAL A 68 0.76 1.71 -6.20
CA VAL A 68 0.87 2.71 -7.26
C VAL A 68 -0.52 3.00 -7.82
N HIS A 69 -0.94 4.26 -7.78
CA HIS A 69 -2.20 4.72 -8.35
C HIS A 69 -1.96 5.80 -9.40
N ARG A 70 -2.46 5.56 -10.62
CA ARG A 70 -2.41 6.54 -11.71
C ARG A 70 -3.60 7.47 -11.63
N LEU A 71 -3.35 8.76 -11.61
CA LEU A 71 -4.33 9.83 -11.67
C LEU A 71 -4.26 10.49 -13.06
N ALA A 72 -5.41 10.89 -13.60
CA ALA A 72 -5.51 11.51 -14.92
C ALA A 72 -5.33 13.04 -14.85
N GLY A 73 -4.30 13.52 -14.14
CA GLY A 73 -4.12 14.97 -13.89
C GLY A 73 -5.00 15.53 -12.77
N ASP A 74 -5.67 14.65 -12.01
CA ASP A 74 -6.49 15.04 -10.88
C ASP A 74 -5.65 15.51 -9.68
N TRP A 75 -6.31 16.21 -8.76
CA TRP A 75 -5.74 16.54 -7.47
C TRP A 75 -6.01 15.43 -6.45
N ALA A 76 -5.06 15.26 -5.55
CA ALA A 76 -5.14 14.37 -4.41
C ALA A 76 -4.99 15.18 -3.11
N TRP A 77 -5.70 14.77 -2.07
CA TRP A 77 -5.64 15.40 -0.75
C TRP A 77 -5.61 14.36 0.34
N VAL A 78 -4.63 14.46 1.23
CA VAL A 78 -4.48 13.55 2.37
C VAL A 78 -4.99 14.23 3.62
N ASP A 79 -5.92 13.60 4.33
CA ASP A 79 -6.36 14.06 5.65
C ASP A 79 -6.71 12.90 6.59
N LYS A 80 -6.27 12.98 7.84
CA LYS A 80 -6.47 11.99 8.93
C LYS A 80 -6.08 10.56 8.56
N ARG A 81 -7.00 9.81 7.94
CA ARG A 81 -6.84 8.42 7.47
C ARG A 81 -7.52 8.22 6.11
N THR A 82 -7.69 9.29 5.34
CA THR A 82 -8.38 9.25 4.06
C THR A 82 -7.56 9.98 3.01
N LEU A 83 -7.47 9.34 1.85
CA LEU A 83 -7.03 9.96 0.62
C LEU A 83 -8.27 10.37 -0.18
N LEU A 84 -8.36 11.65 -0.54
CA LEU A 84 -9.34 12.13 -1.49
C LEU A 84 -8.67 12.27 -2.86
N ILE A 85 -9.32 11.76 -3.90
CA ILE A 85 -8.91 11.93 -5.30
C ILE A 85 -10.08 12.55 -6.04
N ALA A 86 -9.87 13.71 -6.66
CA ALA A 86 -10.93 14.46 -7.35
C ALA A 86 -12.22 14.63 -6.50
N GLY A 87 -12.06 14.85 -5.19
CA GLY A 87 -13.16 15.04 -4.24
C GLY A 87 -13.81 13.75 -3.71
N ARG A 88 -13.42 12.57 -4.20
CA ARG A 88 -13.95 11.28 -3.71
C ARG A 88 -13.01 10.66 -2.67
N ARG A 89 -13.58 10.23 -1.54
CA ARG A 89 -12.85 9.47 -0.52
C ARG A 89 -12.51 8.08 -1.05
N THR A 90 -11.26 7.65 -0.88
CA THR A 90 -10.79 6.34 -1.31
C THR A 90 -10.34 5.49 -0.12
N ALA A 91 -10.25 4.18 -0.34
CA ALA A 91 -9.77 3.22 0.66
C ALA A 91 -8.27 2.93 0.56
N HIS A 92 -7.53 3.61 -0.33
CA HIS A 92 -6.14 3.25 -0.68
C HIS A 92 -5.19 3.18 0.51
N LEU A 93 -5.35 4.04 1.53
CA LEU A 93 -4.52 3.99 2.73
C LEU A 93 -4.78 2.72 3.56
N ARG A 94 -6.05 2.34 3.72
CA ARG A 94 -6.43 1.11 4.42
C ARG A 94 -5.96 -0.12 3.64
N ASP A 95 -6.16 -0.11 2.33
CA ASP A 95 -5.78 -1.25 1.49
C ASP A 95 -4.25 -1.42 1.47
N ALA A 96 -3.47 -0.34 1.46
CA ALA A 96 -2.02 -0.39 1.61
C ALA A 96 -1.57 -0.96 2.97
N GLU A 97 -2.23 -0.57 4.07
CA GLU A 97 -1.97 -1.15 5.41
C GLU A 97 -2.25 -2.67 5.43
N LEU A 98 -3.36 -3.10 4.82
CA LEU A 98 -3.72 -4.52 4.74
C LEU A 98 -2.72 -5.32 3.89
N ASP A 99 -2.27 -4.78 2.76
CA ASP A 99 -1.24 -5.40 1.93
C ASP A 99 0.07 -5.55 2.72
N ALA A 100 0.52 -4.50 3.42
CA ALA A 100 1.72 -4.56 4.25
C ALA A 100 1.62 -5.59 5.38
N ALA A 101 0.46 -5.66 6.04
CA ALA A 101 0.20 -6.64 7.09
C ALA A 101 0.25 -8.07 6.53
N ARG A 102 -0.39 -8.32 5.39
CA ARG A 102 -0.38 -9.63 4.73
C ARG A 102 1.03 -10.07 4.33
N VAL A 103 1.83 -9.19 3.73
CA VAL A 103 3.24 -9.50 3.41
C VAL A 103 4.02 -9.80 4.68
N THR A 104 3.82 -9.00 5.73
CA THR A 104 4.50 -9.20 7.03
C THR A 104 4.20 -10.58 7.61
N GLU A 105 2.94 -11.01 7.59
CA GLU A 105 2.55 -12.35 8.05
C GLU A 105 3.21 -13.47 7.23
N LEU A 106 3.19 -13.35 5.89
CA LEU A 106 3.79 -14.35 5.00
C LEU A 106 5.31 -14.48 5.20
N LEU A 107 6.01 -13.36 5.40
CA LEU A 107 7.44 -13.35 5.68
C LEU A 107 7.74 -13.88 7.09
N ARG A 108 6.97 -13.48 8.10
CA ARG A 108 7.14 -13.96 9.49
C ARG A 108 6.92 -15.45 9.64
N ALA A 109 6.09 -16.05 8.80
CA ALA A 109 5.91 -17.50 8.76
C ALA A 109 7.18 -18.26 8.29
N ARG A 110 8.16 -17.58 7.71
CA ARG A 110 9.37 -18.18 7.11
C ARG A 110 10.66 -17.72 7.77
N ILE A 111 10.68 -16.49 8.28
CA ILE A 111 11.85 -15.88 8.91
C ILE A 111 11.46 -15.07 10.14
N ALA A 112 12.42 -14.90 11.07
CA ALA A 112 12.30 -13.98 12.19
C ALA A 112 12.45 -12.52 11.72
N LEU A 113 11.39 -11.97 11.11
CA LEU A 113 11.38 -10.61 10.57
C LEU A 113 11.38 -9.58 11.71
N ARG A 114 12.48 -8.82 11.83
CA ARG A 114 12.68 -7.84 12.92
C ARG A 114 11.72 -6.65 12.89
N ALA A 115 11.53 -6.06 11.70
CA ALA A 115 10.65 -4.92 11.50
C ALA A 115 9.52 -5.29 10.52
N PRO A 116 8.27 -4.92 10.79
CA PRO A 116 7.17 -5.19 9.86
C PRO A 116 7.39 -4.47 8.54
N VAL A 117 6.76 -4.99 7.48
CA VAL A 117 6.73 -4.33 6.17
C VAL A 117 5.94 -3.03 6.28
N ARG A 118 6.46 -1.95 5.70
CA ARG A 118 5.89 -0.61 5.81
C ARG A 118 5.08 -0.24 4.56
N PRO A 119 3.82 0.19 4.69
CA PRO A 119 3.02 0.61 3.54
C PRO A 119 3.45 1.99 3.02
N VAL A 120 3.36 2.19 1.72
CA VAL A 120 3.57 3.47 1.01
C VAL A 120 2.56 3.55 -0.14
N VAL A 121 1.99 4.72 -0.35
CA VAL A 121 1.12 5.01 -1.50
C VAL A 121 1.81 6.01 -2.41
N THR A 122 1.96 5.66 -3.69
CA THR A 122 2.54 6.53 -4.71
C THR A 122 1.48 6.91 -5.74
N LEU A 123 1.41 8.20 -6.05
CA LEU A 123 0.49 8.76 -7.03
C LEU A 123 1.27 9.20 -8.27
N ILE A 124 0.83 8.72 -9.43
CA ILE A 124 1.44 9.02 -10.74
C ILE A 124 0.49 9.93 -11.51
N GLY A 125 1.03 11.01 -12.09
CA GLY A 125 0.22 11.96 -12.87
C GLY A 125 -0.74 12.82 -12.03
N ALA A 126 -0.53 12.91 -10.71
CA ALA A 126 -1.28 13.84 -9.86
C ALA A 126 -0.84 15.28 -10.16
N ARG A 127 -1.79 16.17 -10.49
CA ARG A 127 -1.48 17.59 -10.74
C ARG A 127 -1.13 18.34 -9.46
N LEU A 128 -1.72 17.91 -8.34
CA LEU A 128 -1.48 18.50 -7.03
C LEU A 128 -1.66 17.42 -5.96
N LEU A 129 -0.72 17.35 -5.02
CA LEU A 129 -0.84 16.56 -3.80
C LEU A 129 -0.88 17.49 -2.59
N GLY A 130 -2.08 17.73 -2.07
CA GLY A 130 -2.31 18.53 -0.86
C GLY A 130 -2.30 17.68 0.42
N ARG A 131 -1.99 18.34 1.54
CA ARG A 131 -1.98 17.72 2.87
C ARG A 131 -2.80 18.59 3.83
N GLY A 132 -3.77 17.98 4.51
CA GLY A 132 -4.55 18.60 5.57
C GLY A 132 -3.77 18.71 6.89
N LYS A 133 -4.33 19.43 7.87
CA LYS A 133 -3.71 19.65 9.19
C LYS A 133 -3.39 18.33 9.91
N ALA A 134 -4.23 17.30 9.76
CA ALA A 134 -4.03 16.00 10.38
C ALA A 134 -3.21 15.02 9.52
N ALA A 135 -2.66 15.45 8.38
CA ALA A 135 -1.89 14.58 7.50
C ALA A 135 -0.59 14.06 8.14
N ALA A 136 0.00 14.81 9.07
CA ALA A 136 1.19 14.39 9.80
C ALA A 136 0.94 13.16 10.70
N SER A 137 -0.32 12.90 11.07
CA SER A 137 -0.73 11.73 11.87
C SER A 137 -1.07 10.50 11.02
N VAL A 138 -1.01 10.62 9.70
CA VAL A 138 -1.25 9.50 8.78
C VAL A 138 -0.02 8.60 8.81
N ALA A 139 -0.20 7.35 9.23
CA ALA A 139 0.90 6.38 9.31
C ALA A 139 1.44 5.97 7.93
N VAL A 140 0.58 5.99 6.90
CA VAL A 140 0.94 5.63 5.52
C VAL A 140 1.41 6.88 4.76
N PRO A 141 2.69 6.98 4.38
CA PRO A 141 3.18 8.05 3.52
C PRO A 141 2.49 8.00 2.15
N VAL A 142 1.99 9.16 1.71
CA VAL A 142 1.47 9.37 0.35
C VAL A 142 2.42 10.31 -0.37
N LEU A 143 2.97 9.83 -1.48
CA LEU A 143 4.03 10.49 -2.23
C LEU A 143 3.62 10.68 -3.69
N ALA A 144 4.05 11.77 -4.29
CA ALA A 144 4.10 11.88 -5.74
C ALA A 144 5.25 11.02 -6.26
N GLU A 145 5.12 10.50 -7.48
CA GLU A 145 6.14 9.69 -8.16
C GLU A 145 7.57 10.24 -8.02
N ALA A 146 7.75 11.53 -8.32
CA ALA A 146 9.06 12.18 -8.29
C ALA A 146 9.70 12.22 -6.90
N ALA A 147 8.91 12.15 -5.82
CA ALA A 147 9.41 12.21 -4.45
C ALA A 147 9.72 10.82 -3.86
N LEU A 148 9.34 9.74 -4.55
CA LEU A 148 9.44 8.38 -4.01
C LEU A 148 10.90 7.97 -3.79
N ALA A 149 11.75 8.11 -4.80
CA ALA A 149 13.15 7.69 -4.74
C ALA A 149 13.91 8.42 -3.62
N ASP A 150 13.80 9.76 -3.57
CA ASP A 150 14.44 10.57 -2.52
C ASP A 150 13.94 10.20 -1.12
N TRP A 151 12.64 9.95 -0.98
CA TRP A 151 12.07 9.52 0.30
C TRP A 151 12.61 8.16 0.75
N LEU A 152 12.77 7.21 -0.18
CA LEU A 152 13.35 5.89 0.10
C LEU A 152 14.82 6.03 0.55
N ILE A 153 15.61 6.86 -0.12
CA ILE A 153 17.02 7.14 0.24
C ILE A 153 17.12 7.74 1.65
N CYS A 154 16.17 8.59 2.03
CA CYS A 154 16.15 9.23 3.35
C CYS A 154 15.72 8.30 4.49
N GLN A 155 15.29 7.06 4.22
CA GLN A 155 14.89 6.14 5.29
C GLN A 155 16.10 5.70 6.12
N PRO A 156 15.98 5.63 7.46
CA PRO A 156 17.05 5.13 8.32
C PRO A 156 17.49 3.73 7.88
N ARG A 157 18.80 3.52 7.77
CA ARG A 157 19.35 2.22 7.38
C ARG A 157 19.13 1.20 8.50
N VAL A 158 18.32 0.19 8.22
CA VAL A 158 17.98 -0.90 9.15
C VAL A 158 18.38 -2.28 8.64
N LEU A 159 18.62 -2.43 7.33
CA LEU A 159 19.06 -3.70 6.72
C LEU A 159 20.50 -3.61 6.19
N ARG A 160 21.34 -4.54 6.61
CA ARG A 160 22.70 -4.73 6.08
C ARG A 160 22.66 -5.40 4.70
N ALA A 161 23.74 -5.28 3.93
CA ALA A 161 23.80 -5.82 2.56
C ALA A 161 23.51 -7.33 2.50
N GLY A 162 24.12 -8.14 3.39
CA GLY A 162 23.87 -9.58 3.46
C GLY A 162 22.40 -9.92 3.77
N GLU A 163 21.81 -9.26 4.76
CA GLU A 163 20.39 -9.44 5.11
C GLU A 163 19.46 -9.09 3.94
N ARG A 164 19.81 -8.08 3.13
CA ARG A 164 19.05 -7.74 1.91
C ARG A 164 19.13 -8.84 0.86
N MET A 165 20.32 -9.44 0.66
CA MET A 165 20.49 -10.54 -0.29
C MET A 165 19.71 -11.78 0.13
N ASP A 166 19.75 -12.15 1.41
CA ASP A 166 19.00 -13.27 1.96
C ASP A 166 17.48 -13.05 1.82
N LEU A 167 17.01 -11.84 2.13
CA LEU A 167 15.61 -11.45 1.96
C LEU A 167 15.17 -11.48 0.50
N ALA A 168 16.01 -10.98 -0.41
CA ALA A 168 15.73 -10.99 -1.84
C ALA A 168 15.58 -12.42 -2.36
N GLY A 169 16.50 -13.32 -2.00
CA GLY A 169 16.42 -14.74 -2.38
C GLY A 169 15.18 -15.44 -1.82
N LEU A 170 14.80 -15.15 -0.58
CA LEU A 170 13.57 -15.66 0.02
C LEU A 170 12.33 -15.14 -0.72
N ILE A 171 12.27 -13.84 -0.99
CA ILE A 171 11.12 -13.19 -1.64
C ILE A 171 10.94 -13.67 -3.09
N ASP A 172 12.02 -13.88 -3.82
CA ASP A 172 11.99 -14.37 -5.20
C ASP A 172 11.53 -15.83 -5.30
N HIS A 173 11.63 -16.59 -4.20
CA HIS A 173 11.18 -17.97 -4.17
C HIS A 173 9.64 -18.05 -4.20
N PRO A 174 9.01 -18.70 -5.21
CA PRO A 174 7.54 -18.72 -5.36
C PRO A 174 6.82 -19.40 -4.19
N GLY A 175 7.50 -20.30 -3.48
CA GLY A 175 7.01 -20.91 -2.25
C GLY A 175 6.80 -19.91 -1.09
N THR A 176 7.28 -18.65 -1.20
CA THR A 176 7.16 -17.60 -0.18
C THR A 176 5.78 -16.98 -0.11
N TRP A 177 5.14 -16.81 -1.26
CA TRP A 177 3.83 -16.14 -1.36
C TRP A 177 2.65 -17.09 -1.16
N GLY A 178 2.95 -18.40 -1.06
CA GLY A 178 1.97 -19.45 -0.98
C GLY A 178 1.43 -19.77 -2.37
N THR A 179 1.97 -20.83 -2.98
CA THR A 179 1.12 -21.63 -3.85
C THR A 179 0.13 -22.31 -2.91
N HIS A 180 -1.16 -22.00 -3.02
CA HIS A 180 -2.13 -23.04 -2.73
C HIS A 180 -1.82 -24.16 -3.72
N ARG A 181 -1.06 -25.19 -3.30
CA ARG A 181 -1.06 -26.44 -4.02
C ARG A 181 -2.47 -26.99 -3.87
N ALA A 182 -3.35 -26.64 -4.81
CA ALA A 182 -4.48 -27.48 -5.10
C ALA A 182 -3.85 -28.77 -5.64
N PHE A 183 -3.73 -29.79 -4.79
CA PHE A 183 -3.75 -31.14 -5.33
C PHE A 183 -5.11 -31.28 -6.04
N GLY A 184 -5.09 -31.66 -7.31
CA GLY A 184 -6.32 -31.83 -8.09
C GLY A 184 -7.31 -32.76 -7.37
N PRO A 185 -8.61 -32.68 -7.70
CA PRO A 185 -9.60 -33.60 -7.14
C PRO A 185 -9.22 -35.02 -7.53
N GLY A 186 -8.63 -35.76 -6.59
CA GLY A 186 -8.02 -37.07 -6.88
C GLY A 186 -7.15 -37.64 -5.76
N LEU A 187 -6.72 -36.85 -4.77
CA LEU A 187 -6.14 -37.41 -3.55
C LEU A 187 -7.26 -37.65 -2.52
N PRO A 188 -7.50 -38.90 -2.10
CA PRO A 188 -8.49 -39.18 -1.08
C PRO A 188 -8.06 -38.46 0.20
N SER A 189 -8.96 -37.65 0.77
CA SER A 189 -8.84 -37.21 2.15
C SER A 189 -8.57 -38.45 2.99
N LEU A 190 -7.42 -38.48 3.68
CA LEU A 190 -7.14 -39.49 4.69
C LEU A 190 -8.29 -39.43 5.70
N ARG A 191 -9.26 -40.34 5.54
CA ARG A 191 -10.27 -40.61 6.55
C ARG A 191 -9.49 -40.93 7.82
N ALA A 192 -9.80 -40.22 8.90
CA ALA A 192 -9.45 -40.68 10.22
C ALA A 192 -9.86 -42.17 10.34
N PRO A 193 -9.02 -43.05 10.91
CA PRO A 193 -9.40 -44.43 11.10
C PRO A 193 -10.66 -44.48 11.95
N SER A 194 -11.75 -44.90 11.31
CA SER A 194 -12.98 -45.31 11.99
C SER A 194 -12.64 -46.57 12.77
N GLU A 195 -12.48 -46.42 14.08
CA GLU A 195 -12.41 -47.52 15.03
C GLU A 195 -13.67 -48.38 14.89
N LEU A 196 -13.41 -49.54 14.31
CA LEU A 196 -14.28 -50.70 14.19
C LEU A 196 -14.68 -51.18 15.60
N ARG A 197 -15.95 -51.02 16.00
CA ARG A 197 -16.49 -51.85 17.09
C ARG A 197 -17.47 -52.88 16.54
N VAL A 198 -16.83 -53.99 16.16
CA VAL A 198 -17.22 -55.39 16.29
C VAL A 198 -18.64 -55.67 16.79
N ARG A 199 -19.36 -56.44 15.96
CA ARG A 199 -20.57 -57.20 16.30
C ARG A 199 -20.34 -58.13 17.49
N GLY A 200 -21.27 -58.11 18.45
CA GLY A 200 -21.61 -59.21 19.35
C GLY A 200 -23.10 -59.43 19.26
#